data_AF-A0A2K5PJR9-F1
#
_entry.id   AF-A0A2K5PJR9-F1
#
_cell.length_a   1.000
_cell.length_b   1.000
_cell.length_c   1.000
_cell.angle_alpha   90.00
_cell.angle_beta   90.00
_cell.angle_gamma   90.00
#
_symmetry.space_group_name_H-M   'P 1'
#
loop_
_entity.id
_entity.type
_entity.pdbx_description
1 polymer ?
#
loop_
_entity_poly.entity_id
_entity_poly.type
_entity_poly.pdbx_seq_one_letter_code
_entity_poly.pdbx_strand_id
1 'polypeptide(L)'
;MALLKANKDLISAGLKEFNVLLNQQVFNDPLISEEDMVIVVEDWMNFYVNYYRQQVTGDPQERDKALQELRQELNTLINPFLAKYRDFLKSRELPSHPPPSS
;
A
#
# COMPACT_ATOMS: atom_id res chain seq x y z
N MET A 1 -0.01 -26.49 7.78
CA MET A 1 -0.26 -26.83 6.37
C MET A 1 0.26 -25.71 5.47
N ALA A 2 0.78 -26.08 4.29
CA ALA A 2 1.27 -25.13 3.29
C ALA A 2 0.09 -24.54 2.51
N LEU A 3 0.20 -23.29 2.06
CA LEU A 3 -0.83 -22.68 1.22
C LEU A 3 -0.99 -23.43 -0.11
N LEU A 4 -2.23 -23.59 -0.57
CA LEU A 4 -2.56 -24.04 -1.91
C LEU A 4 -1.84 -23.17 -2.95
N LYS A 5 -1.39 -23.81 -4.04
CA LYS A 5 -0.69 -23.12 -5.13
C LYS A 5 -1.53 -21.98 -5.71
N ALA A 6 -2.83 -22.21 -5.91
CA ALA A 6 -3.76 -21.18 -6.38
C ALA A 6 -3.78 -19.94 -5.46
N ASN A 7 -3.78 -20.13 -4.14
CA ASN A 7 -3.76 -19.00 -3.19
C ASN A 7 -2.42 -18.25 -3.23
N LYS A 8 -1.29 -18.94 -3.43
CA LYS A 8 0.02 -18.30 -3.61
C LYS A 8 0.10 -17.47 -4.89
N ASP A 9 -0.49 -17.98 -5.97
CA ASP A 9 -0.53 -17.28 -7.25
C ASP A 9 -1.43 -16.03 -7.16
N LEU A 10 -2.56 -16.13 -6.46
CA LEU A 10 -3.41 -14.97 -6.13
C LEU A 10 -2.68 -13.90 -5.32
N ILE A 11 -1.97 -14.31 -4.26
CA ILE A 11 -1.17 -13.38 -3.44
C ILE A 11 -0.12 -12.68 -4.32
N SER A 12 0.60 -13.44 -5.15
CA SER A 12 1.62 -12.89 -6.04
C SER A 12 1.05 -11.89 -7.05
N ALA A 13 -0.15 -12.16 -7.58
CA ALA A 13 -0.87 -11.23 -8.45
C ALA A 13 -1.24 -9.94 -7.70
N GLY A 14 -1.85 -10.07 -6.52
CA GLY A 14 -2.24 -8.95 -5.68
C GLY A 14 -1.08 -8.04 -5.30
N LEU A 15 0.08 -8.61 -4.97
CA LEU A 15 1.29 -7.84 -4.67
C LEU A 15 1.81 -7.09 -5.90
N LYS A 16 1.80 -7.73 -7.07
CA LYS A 16 2.23 -7.08 -8.30
C LYS A 16 1.31 -5.91 -8.67
N GLU A 17 -0.01 -6.12 -8.61
CA GLU A 17 -1.02 -5.11 -8.92
C GLU A 17 -0.97 -3.96 -7.92
N PHE A 18 -0.85 -4.26 -6.63
CA PHE A 18 -0.75 -3.24 -5.59
C PHE A 18 0.55 -2.44 -5.68
N ASN A 19 1.68 -3.09 -5.96
CA ASN A 19 2.94 -2.37 -6.19
C ASN A 19 2.86 -1.46 -7.42
N VAL A 20 2.16 -1.88 -8.49
CA VAL A 20 1.91 -1.00 -9.64
C VAL A 20 1.05 0.20 -9.24
N LEU A 21 -0.04 -0.01 -8.48
CA LEU A 21 -0.88 1.06 -7.95
C LEU A 21 -0.06 2.09 -7.15
N LEU A 22 0.79 1.62 -6.24
CA LEU A 22 1.64 2.51 -5.42
C LEU A 22 2.64 3.30 -6.28
N ASN A 23 3.26 2.66 -7.28
CA ASN A 23 4.24 3.32 -8.14
C ASN A 23 3.61 4.30 -9.15
N GLN A 24 2.31 4.19 -9.42
CA GLN A 24 1.57 5.12 -10.26
C GLN A 24 1.17 6.40 -9.53
N GLN A 25 1.26 6.44 -8.20
CA GLN A 25 0.90 7.63 -7.44
C GLN A 25 1.88 8.76 -7.73
N VAL A 26 1.34 9.86 -8.27
CA VAL A 26 2.10 11.09 -8.50
C VAL A 26 1.74 12.07 -7.41
N PHE A 27 2.70 12.46 -6.59
CA PHE A 27 2.51 13.44 -5.52
C PHE A 27 2.44 14.84 -6.12
N ASN A 28 1.23 15.37 -6.28
CA ASN A 28 0.95 16.67 -6.88
C ASN A 28 0.01 17.50 -6.01
N ASP A 29 -0.01 18.81 -6.24
CA ASP A 29 -0.91 19.73 -5.55
C ASP A 29 -2.38 19.58 -5.99
N PRO A 30 -3.34 19.70 -5.06
CA PRO A 30 -3.15 19.89 -3.63
C PRO A 30 -2.73 18.60 -2.91
N LEU A 31 -1.71 18.72 -2.06
CA LEU A 31 -1.26 17.60 -1.24
C LEU A 31 -2.18 17.42 -0.04
N ILE A 32 -2.49 16.17 0.26
CA ILE A 32 -3.15 15.77 1.50
C ILE A 32 -2.12 15.68 2.63
N SER A 33 -2.59 15.57 3.87
CA SER A 33 -1.69 15.35 5.01
C SER A 33 -1.12 13.92 4.98
N GLU A 34 -0.06 13.67 5.75
CA GLU A 34 0.43 12.31 5.95
C GLU A 34 -0.66 11.40 6.52
N GLU A 35 -1.43 11.89 7.49
CA GLU A 35 -2.52 11.15 8.14
C GLU A 35 -3.60 10.76 7.14
N ASP A 36 -3.98 11.66 6.23
CA ASP A 36 -4.94 11.36 5.17
C ASP A 36 -4.39 10.32 4.19
N MET A 37 -3.10 10.37 3.84
CA MET A 37 -2.49 9.38 2.96
C MET A 37 -2.45 7.99 3.61
N VAL A 38 -2.23 7.91 4.92
CA VAL A 38 -2.33 6.64 5.66
C VAL A 38 -3.73 6.04 5.50
N ILE A 39 -4.78 6.85 5.68
CA ILE A 39 -6.17 6.41 5.50
C ILE A 39 -6.41 5.90 4.07
N VAL A 40 -5.95 6.65 3.05
CA VAL A 40 -6.10 6.26 1.63
C VAL A 40 -5.46 4.91 1.34
N VAL A 41 -4.24 4.69 1.83
CA VAL A 41 -3.51 3.45 1.58
C VAL A 41 -4.09 2.27 2.37
N GLU A 42 -4.60 2.51 3.58
CA GLU A 42 -5.37 1.51 4.33
C GLU A 42 -6.66 1.12 3.61
N ASP A 43 -7.37 2.07 3.00
CA ASP A 43 -8.56 1.81 2.20
C ASP A 43 -8.26 0.98 0.96
N TRP A 44 -7.15 1.27 0.26
CA TRP A 44 -6.71 0.42 -0.87
C TRP A 44 -6.37 -0.99 -0.41
N MET A 45 -5.66 -1.15 0.71
CA MET A 45 -5.38 -2.47 1.26
C MET A 45 -6.67 -3.23 1.59
N ASN A 46 -7.63 -2.58 2.25
CA ASN A 46 -8.93 -3.17 2.57
C ASN A 46 -9.70 -3.57 1.31
N PHE A 47 -9.67 -2.75 0.26
CA PHE A 47 -10.24 -3.07 -1.04
C PHE A 47 -9.63 -4.35 -1.62
N TYR A 48 -8.29 -4.45 -1.67
CA TYR A 48 -7.59 -5.64 -2.16
C TYR A 48 -7.92 -6.89 -1.34
N VAL A 49 -7.86 -6.81 -0.01
CA VAL A 49 -8.18 -7.95 0.87
C VAL A 49 -9.63 -8.40 0.66
N ASN A 50 -10.58 -7.48 0.54
CA ASN A 50 -11.98 -7.81 0.28
C ASN A 50 -12.20 -8.41 -1.12
N TYR A 51 -11.50 -7.90 -2.13
CA TYR A 51 -11.53 -8.42 -3.50
C TYR A 51 -11.02 -9.88 -3.56
N TYR A 52 -9.89 -10.17 -2.92
CA TYR A 52 -9.33 -11.53 -2.91
C TYR A 52 -10.03 -12.48 -1.94
N ARG A 53 -10.73 -11.98 -0.91
CA ARG A 53 -11.54 -12.81 0.01
C ARG A 53 -12.55 -13.68 -0.73
N GLN A 54 -13.09 -13.20 -1.84
CA GLN A 54 -14.04 -13.95 -2.67
C GLN A 54 -13.35 -14.96 -3.60
N GLN A 55 -12.06 -14.79 -3.88
CA GLN A 55 -11.29 -15.60 -4.85
C GLN A 55 -10.43 -16.68 -4.20
N VAL A 56 -10.05 -16.52 -2.92
CA VAL A 56 -9.31 -17.55 -2.18
C VAL A 56 -10.13 -18.84 -2.08
N THR A 57 -9.43 -19.96 -2.25
CA THR A 57 -10.01 -21.31 -2.26
C THR A 57 -9.48 -22.15 -1.11
N GLY A 58 -10.09 -23.30 -0.86
CA GLY A 58 -9.73 -24.20 0.24
C GLY A 58 -10.61 -24.01 1.49
N ASP A 59 -10.23 -24.70 2.55
CA ASP A 59 -10.96 -24.71 3.82
C ASP A 59 -10.89 -23.34 4.53
N PRO A 60 -11.79 -23.04 5.48
CA PRO A 60 -11.82 -21.75 6.17
C PRO A 60 -10.47 -21.34 6.79
N GLN A 61 -9.71 -22.30 7.34
CA GLN A 61 -8.39 -22.05 7.90
C GLN A 61 -7.36 -21.67 6.82
N GLU A 62 -7.44 -22.27 5.64
CA GLU A 62 -6.53 -21.96 4.53
C GLU A 62 -6.85 -20.60 3.91
N ARG A 63 -8.13 -20.28 3.79
CA ARG A 63 -8.62 -18.97 3.32
C ARG A 63 -8.17 -17.86 4.26
N ASP A 64 -8.37 -18.05 5.56
CA ASP A 64 -7.96 -17.07 6.57
C ASP A 64 -6.44 -16.84 6.54
N LYS A 65 -5.66 -17.92 6.47
CA LYS A 65 -4.21 -17.84 6.35
C LYS A 65 -3.77 -17.12 5.07
N ALA A 66 -4.39 -17.41 3.92
CA ALA A 66 -4.06 -16.76 2.65
C ALA A 66 -4.36 -15.26 2.70
N LEU A 67 -5.47 -14.85 3.31
CA LEU A 67 -5.83 -13.44 3.46
C LEU A 67 -4.94 -12.72 4.47
N GLN A 68 -4.53 -13.39 5.55
CA GLN A 68 -3.57 -12.86 6.50
C GLN A 68 -2.21 -12.63 5.83
N GLU A 69 -1.73 -13.59 5.05
CA GLU A 69 -0.46 -13.50 4.32
C GLU A 69 -0.52 -12.39 3.26
N LEU A 70 -1.61 -12.31 2.49
CA LEU A 70 -1.85 -11.19 1.58
C LEU A 70 -1.78 -9.84 2.30
N ARG A 71 -2.49 -9.69 3.42
CA ARG A 71 -2.51 -8.43 4.17
C ARG A 71 -1.13 -8.05 4.71
N GLN A 72 -0.35 -9.04 5.18
CA GLN A 72 1.00 -8.82 5.66
C GLN A 72 1.91 -8.33 4.53
N GLU A 73 1.89 -9.01 3.39
CA GLU A 73 2.71 -8.65 2.24
C GLU A 73 2.29 -7.31 1.61
N LEU A 74 1.00 -6.96 1.62
CA LEU A 74 0.57 -5.61 1.23
C LEU A 74 1.15 -4.55 2.19
N ASN A 75 1.14 -4.79 3.50
CA ASN A 75 1.74 -3.88 4.47
C ASN A 75 3.25 -3.66 4.25
N THR A 76 3.99 -4.68 3.82
CA THR A 76 5.43 -4.51 3.52
C THR A 76 5.66 -3.59 2.32
N LEU A 77 4.72 -3.50 1.38
CA LEU A 77 4.74 -2.56 0.26
C LEU A 77 4.30 -1.14 0.64
N ILE A 78 3.37 -1.01 1.59
CA ILE A 78 2.85 0.28 2.07
C ILE A 78 3.92 1.09 2.81
N ASN A 79 4.68 0.44 3.70
CA ASN A 79 5.68 1.11 4.53
C ASN A 79 6.70 1.96 3.74
N PRO A 80 7.38 1.44 2.69
CA PRO A 80 8.30 2.24 1.90
C PRO A 80 7.60 3.33 1.07
N PHE A 81 6.34 3.13 0.70
CA PHE A 81 5.55 4.14 0.01
C PHE A 81 5.24 5.34 0.93
N LEU A 82 4.73 5.09 2.13
CA LEU A 82 4.45 6.14 3.11
C LEU A 82 5.72 6.88 3.54
N ALA A 83 6.84 6.17 3.67
CA ALA A 83 8.13 6.80 3.95
C ALA A 83 8.53 7.81 2.84
N LYS A 84 8.41 7.41 1.56
CA LYS A 84 8.66 8.32 0.43
C LYS A 84 7.72 9.51 0.43
N TYR A 85 6.44 9.30 0.77
CA TYR A 85 5.46 10.37 0.85
C TYR A 85 5.80 11.38 1.96
N ARG A 86 6.13 10.88 3.16
CA ARG A 86 6.58 11.72 4.29
C ARG A 86 7.81 12.55 3.93
N ASP A 87 8.81 11.94 3.29
CA ASP A 87 10.02 12.67 2.87
C ASP A 87 9.70 13.74 1.80
N PHE A 88 8.74 13.45 0.91
CA PHE A 88 8.26 14.41 -0.07
C PHE A 88 7.55 15.61 0.59
N LEU A 89 6.69 15.37 1.58
CA LEU A 89 6.03 16.45 2.35
C LEU A 89 7.07 17.36 3.03
N LYS A 90 8.03 16.77 3.75
CA LYS A 90 9.13 17.52 4.39
C LYS A 90 9.94 18.36 3.39
N SER A 91 10.17 17.85 2.18
CA SER A 91 10.90 18.59 1.13
C SER A 91 10.18 19.87 0.67
N ARG A 92 8.85 19.90 0.80
CA ARG A 92 8.00 21.05 0.44
C ARG A 92 7.76 22.00 1.62
N GLU A 93 7.83 21.50 2.85
CA GLU A 93 7.79 22.31 4.08
C GLU A 93 9.08 23.10 4.32
N LEU A 94 10.23 22.59 3.84
CA LEU A 94 11.50 23.32 3.86
C LEU A 94 11.36 24.59 3.01
N PRO A 95 11.43 25.79 3.62
CA PRO A 95 11.11 27.01 2.92
C PRO A 95 12.08 27.23 1.77
N SER A 96 11.49 27.64 0.65
CA SER A 96 12.13 28.51 -0.33
C SER A 96 12.70 29.71 0.45
N HIS A 97 13.96 29.62 0.89
CA HIS A 97 14.64 30.74 1.55
C HIS A 97 14.60 31.93 0.59
N PRO A 98 13.95 33.06 0.91
CA PRO A 98 14.29 34.28 0.20
C PRO A 98 15.76 34.58 0.52
N PRO A 99 16.59 34.93 -0.49
CA PRO A 99 17.96 35.35 -0.21
C PRO A 99 17.93 36.53 0.77
N PRO A 100 18.93 36.67 1.66
CA PRO A 100 18.98 37.83 2.54
C PRO A 100 19.07 39.08 1.67
N SER A 101 18.03 39.92 1.73
CA SER A 101 18.04 41.25 1.11
C SER A 101 19.21 42.04 1.69
N SER A 102 20.13 42.45 0.80
CA SER A 102 21.24 43.35 1.10
C SER A 102 20.80 44.81 1.14
#